data_AF-A0A2V6FCQ7-F1
#
_entry.id   AF-A0A2V6FCQ7-F1
#
_cell.length_a   1.000
_cell.length_b   1.000
_cell.length_c   1.000
_cell.angle_alpha   90.00
_cell.angle_beta   90.00
_cell.angle_gamma   90.00
#
_symmetry.space_group_name_H-M   'P 1'
#
loop_
_entity.id
_entity.type
_entity.pdbx_description
1 polymer ?
#
loop_
_entity_poly.entity_id
_entity_poly.type
_entity_poly.pdbx_seq_one_letter_code
_entity_poly.pdbx_strand_id
1 'polypeptide(L)' 'MALRPAQSSVPEDATTLARSSLTKIQTKIHDVLNRAKVTDPTSNAHLQETDDRITTALQAQMQKPVE' A
#
# COMPACT_ATOMS: atom_id res chain seq x y z
N MET A 1 23.93 15.94 35.15
CA MET A 1 22.65 15.89 34.40
C MET A 1 22.93 15.28 33.05
N ALA A 2 22.52 14.03 32.84
CA ALA A 2 22.71 13.34 31.56
C ALA A 2 21.63 13.79 30.57
N LEU A 3 22.05 14.33 29.42
CA LEU A 3 21.18 14.54 28.27
C LEU A 3 20.69 13.16 27.81
N ARG A 4 19.41 12.87 28.06
CA ARG A 4 18.74 11.72 27.45
C ARG A 4 18.84 11.89 25.94
N PRO A 5 19.24 10.87 25.16
CA PRO A 5 19.09 10.96 23.73
C PRO A 5 17.60 11.16 23.47
N ALA A 6 17.26 12.18 22.70
CA ALA A 6 15.95 12.26 22.08
C ALA A 6 15.76 10.93 21.36
N GLN A 7 14.89 10.07 21.91
CA GLN A 7 14.40 8.93 21.15
C GLN A 7 13.80 9.56 19.89
N SER A 8 14.49 9.36 18.77
CA SER A 8 14.03 9.74 17.46
C SER A 8 12.55 9.43 17.39
N SER A 9 11.76 10.46 17.15
CA SER A 9 10.38 10.35 16.68
C SER A 9 10.40 9.66 15.32
N VAL A 10 10.59 8.34 15.35
CA VAL A 10 10.37 7.46 14.20
C VAL A 10 8.93 7.71 13.75
N PRO A 11 8.65 7.89 12.45
CA PRO A 11 7.29 8.12 11.97
C PRO A 11 6.48 6.84 12.13
N GLU A 12 5.86 6.64 13.30
CA GLU A 12 4.88 5.55 13.52
C GLU A 12 3.72 5.63 12.51
N ASP A 13 3.46 6.82 11.97
CA ASP A 13 2.21 7.11 11.29
C ASP A 13 2.32 7.05 9.75
N ALA A 14 3.32 7.66 9.10
CA ALA A 14 3.30 7.83 7.64
C ALA A 14 3.38 6.51 6.84
N THR A 15 4.31 5.62 7.22
CA THR A 15 4.47 4.32 6.54
C THR A 15 3.29 3.39 6.85
N THR A 16 2.79 3.42 8.09
CA THR A 16 1.60 2.66 8.52
C THR A 16 0.34 3.14 7.80
N LEU A 17 0.17 4.46 7.66
CA LEU A 17 -0.91 5.09 6.90
C LEU A 17 -0.82 4.80 5.41
N ALA A 18 0.38 4.86 4.83
CA ALA A 18 0.61 4.52 3.42
C ALA A 18 0.22 3.07 3.15
N ARG A 19 0.65 2.14 4.01
CA ARG A 19 0.27 0.73 3.93
C ARG A 19 -1.24 0.55 4.05
N SER A 20 -1.87 1.15 5.06
CA SER A 20 -3.33 1.07 5.26
C SER A 20 -4.10 1.60 4.05
N SER A 21 -3.66 2.71 3.48
CA SER A 21 -4.28 3.32 2.30
C SER A 21 -4.15 2.43 1.06
N LEU A 22 -2.96 1.89 0.83
CA LEU A 22 -2.69 0.97 -0.28
C LEU A 22 -3.52 -0.32 -0.16
N THR A 23 -3.61 -0.91 1.04
CA THR A 23 -4.45 -2.09 1.29
C THR A 23 -5.93 -1.78 1.01
N LYS A 24 -6.45 -0.61 1.43
CA LYS A 24 -7.84 -0.22 1.15
C LYS A 24 -8.11 -0.04 -0.33
N ILE A 25 -7.15 0.51 -1.09
CA ILE A 25 -7.28 0.67 -2.54
C ILE A 25 -7.27 -0.71 -3.21
N GLN A 26 -6.37 -1.61 -2.79
CA GLN A 26 -6.31 -2.97 -3.30
C GLN A 26 -7.63 -3.72 -3.11
N THR A 27 -8.23 -3.67 -1.92
CA THR A 27 -9.53 -4.30 -1.65
C THR A 27 -10.62 -3.79 -2.59
N LYS A 28 -10.66 -2.47 -2.86
CA LYS A 28 -11.64 -1.89 -3.79
C LYS A 28 -11.44 -2.37 -5.22
N ILE A 29 -10.19 -2.48 -5.66
CA ILE A 29 -9.86 -2.98 -7.01
C ILE A 29 -10.28 -4.44 -7.14
N HIS A 30 -9.97 -5.28 -6.14
CA HIS A 30 -10.40 -6.68 -6.11
C HIS A 30 -11.93 -6.81 -6.12
N ASP A 31 -12.64 -5.99 -5.35
CA ASP A 31 -14.11 -5.97 -5.37
C ASP A 31 -14.67 -5.62 -6.76
N VAL A 32 -14.06 -4.66 -7.45
CA VAL A 32 -14.48 -4.25 -8.80
C VAL A 32 -14.20 -5.35 -9.83
N LEU A 33 -13.01 -5.95 -9.78
CA LEU A 33 -12.61 -7.05 -10.67
C LEU A 33 -13.48 -8.30 -10.44
N ASN A 34 -13.72 -8.69 -9.18
CA ASN A 34 -14.49 -9.88 -8.83
C ASN A 34 -15.99 -9.76 -9.14
N ARG A 35 -16.55 -8.54 -9.12
CA ARG A 35 -17.99 -8.34 -9.41
C ARG A 35 -18.31 -8.36 -10.91
N ALA A 36 -17.33 -8.62 -11.79
CA ALA A 36 -17.49 -8.59 -13.25
C ALA A 36 -18.15 -7.30 -13.78
N LYS A 37 -18.07 -6.20 -12.99
CA LYS A 37 -18.70 -4.92 -13.32
C LYS A 37 -17.95 -4.18 -14.43
N VAL A 38 -16.73 -4.61 -14.74
CA VAL A 38 -15.87 -4.00 -15.74
C VAL A 38 -15.91 -4.85 -17.00
N THR A 39 -16.81 -4.49 -17.89
CA THR A 39 -16.99 -5.12 -19.20
C THR A 39 -16.07 -4.54 -20.26
N ASP A 40 -15.47 -3.38 -19.99
CA ASP A 40 -14.50 -2.73 -20.88
C ASP A 40 -13.10 -3.35 -20.68
N PRO A 41 -12.50 -3.95 -21.73
CA PRO A 41 -11.22 -4.65 -21.62
C PRO A 41 -10.06 -3.72 -21.26
N THR A 42 -10.09 -2.47 -21.71
CA THR A 42 -9.06 -1.47 -21.39
C THR A 42 -9.10 -1.10 -19.92
N SER A 43 -10.28 -0.82 -19.37
CA SER A 43 -10.49 -0.55 -17.96
C SER A 43 -10.10 -1.74 -17.09
N ASN A 44 -10.41 -2.95 -17.53
CA ASN A 44 -10.02 -4.17 -16.82
C ASN A 44 -8.48 -4.32 -16.75
N ALA A 45 -7.80 -4.14 -17.89
CA ALA A 45 -6.33 -4.18 -17.94
C ALA A 45 -5.69 -3.13 -17.03
N HIS A 46 -6.21 -1.90 -17.00
CA HIS A 46 -5.72 -0.85 -16.10
C HIS A 46 -5.94 -1.18 -14.63
N LEU A 47 -7.07 -1.79 -14.27
CA LEU A 47 -7.33 -2.23 -12.89
C LEU A 47 -6.37 -3.34 -12.46
N GLN A 48 -6.11 -4.30 -13.35
CA GLN A 48 -5.15 -5.36 -13.12
C GLN A 48 -3.72 -4.80 -12.94
N GLU A 49 -3.29 -3.90 -13.83
CA GLU A 49 -1.99 -3.21 -13.71
C GLU A 49 -1.88 -2.44 -12.37
N THR A 50 -2.97 -1.79 -11.95
CA THR A 50 -2.99 -1.05 -10.69
C THR A 50 -2.86 -1.98 -9.49
N ASP A 51 -3.51 -3.15 -9.50
CA ASP A 51 -3.38 -4.17 -8.46
C ASP A 51 -1.94 -4.70 -8.35
N ASP A 52 -1.30 -4.99 -9.48
CA ASP A 52 0.09 -5.47 -9.53
C ASP A 52 1.07 -4.43 -8.97
N ARG A 53 0.87 -3.15 -9.30
CA ARG A 53 1.68 -2.04 -8.79
C ARG A 53 1.51 -1.85 -7.29
N ILE A 54 0.28 -1.95 -6.77
CA ILE A 54 0.02 -1.85 -5.33
C ILE A 54 0.63 -3.04 -4.59
N THR A 55 0.48 -4.26 -5.13
CA THR A 55 1.10 -5.47 -4.57
C THR A 55 2.61 -5.32 -4.45
N THR A 56 3.26 -4.86 -5.53
CA THR A 56 4.71 -4.60 -5.54
C THR A 56 5.09 -3.55 -4.49
N ALA A 57 4.34 -2.45 -4.38
CA ALA A 57 4.59 -1.40 -3.40
C ALA A 57 4.42 -1.89 -1.95
N LEU A 58 3.43 -2.73 -1.69
CA LEU A 58 3.21 -3.34 -0.37
C LEU A 58 4.33 -4.31 0.00
N GLN A 59 4.77 -5.16 -0.95
CA GLN A 59 5.88 -6.08 -0.74
C GLN A 59 7.21 -5.35 -0.48
N ALA A 60 7.50 -4.29 -1.25
CA ALA A 60 8.69 -3.46 -1.05
C ALA A 60 8.72 -2.82 0.35
N GLN A 61 7.56 -2.45 0.89
CA GLN A 61 7.42 -1.93 2.25
C GLN A 61 7.57 -2.99 3.35
N MET A 62 7.45 -4.29 3.02
CA MET A 62 7.70 -5.39 3.96
C MET A 62 9.17 -5.84 3.94
N GLN A 63 9.86 -5.66 2.82
CA GLN A 63 11.25 -6.04 2.64
C GLN A 63 12.24 -5.00 3.16
N LYS A 64 11.81 -3.77 3.43
CA LYS A 64 12.68 -2.72 3.96
C LYS A 64 13.02 -3.06 5.42
N PRO A 65 14.28 -3.39 5.76
CA PRO A 65 14.68 -3.48 7.15
C PRO A 65 14.52 -2.10 7.77
N VAL A 66 13.99 -2.06 9.00
CA VAL A 66 14.13 -0.90 9.88
C VAL A 66 15.63 -0.67 10.04
N GLU A 67 16.13 0.39 9.42
CA GLU A 67 17.51 0.90 9.61
C GLU A 67 17.57 1.77 10.86
#